data_AF-A0A2S4MA71-F1
#
_entry.id   AF-A0A2S4MA71-F1
#
_cell.length_a   1.000
_cell.length_b   1.000
_cell.length_c   1.000
_cell.angle_alpha   90.00
_cell.angle_beta   90.00
_cell.angle_gamma   90.00
#
_symmetry.space_group_name_H-M   'P 1'
#
loop_
_entity.id
_entity.type
_entity.pdbx_description
1 polymer ?
#
loop_
_entity_poly.entity_id
_entity_poly.type
_entity_poly.pdbx_seq_one_letter_code
_entity_poly.pdbx_strand_id
1 'polypeptide(L)'
;MAVGAHAALAPRMALVIGNGAYRNGDRLQTPAADAQLIAGSLQRLGFMVRVLTDRSRAQMLQDLDGFSADASGARVALVYYAGHGFETDQKNFLMPVDLPAKLASLSAVQLRGAAIPLEYVMTTIERGHPQAMVVMVDACRDEPGRGVTGTRGLAAENAPRGTLVAFSTSPGGKAMDTMRNIGKPIDHSPFSYYLSENLATPGATLIDVLQKTQVAVAAATGEGQRPWYVSGLVGQLVLSETPAAAPQPNPQLFAQAGGTRGAAAVDTNASRSLWDNEEQNVTNNAATLDASAFASLQRRAAGGDAQALTTLGLAYEEGHYVRVNPARAMQYYQRAANQGYPIAATLLGEQYLSGNAATAVDRARAERWLRSAADAGHQRAQLDLFQLQAQRGDPEAVRDLAKSMARMFMPH
;
A
#
# COMPACT_ATOMS: atom_id res chain seq x y z
N MET A 1 -56.31 -1.08 3.04
CA MET A 1 -55.24 -0.19 2.57
C MET A 1 -53.92 -0.83 2.95
N ALA A 2 -53.13 -1.24 1.96
CA ALA A 2 -51.83 -1.87 2.14
C ALA A 2 -50.75 -0.79 2.26
N VAL A 3 -50.01 -0.79 3.37
CA VAL A 3 -48.78 0.00 3.52
C VAL A 3 -47.64 -0.91 3.05
N GLY A 4 -46.95 -0.47 2.00
CA GLY A 4 -45.97 -1.28 1.24
C GLY A 4 -44.77 -1.72 2.08
N ALA A 5 -44.49 -3.01 2.02
CA ALA A 5 -43.20 -3.57 2.41
C ALA A 5 -42.11 -2.89 1.56
N HIS A 6 -41.18 -2.17 2.18
CA HIS A 6 -39.93 -1.82 1.52
C HIS A 6 -39.21 -3.13 1.18
N ALA A 7 -39.12 -3.46 -0.11
CA ALA A 7 -38.30 -4.57 -0.56
C ALA A 7 -36.88 -4.35 -0.04
N ALA A 8 -36.38 -5.27 0.79
CA ALA A 8 -35.01 -5.21 1.26
C ALA A 8 -34.08 -5.18 0.03
N LEU A 9 -33.16 -4.21 -0.02
CA LEU A 9 -32.20 -4.11 -1.10
C LEU A 9 -31.39 -5.41 -1.18
N ALA A 10 -31.11 -5.88 -2.39
CA ALA A 10 -30.27 -7.06 -2.60
C ALA A 10 -28.92 -6.94 -1.87
N PRO A 11 -28.38 -8.03 -1.31
CA PRO A 11 -27.22 -7.98 -0.43
C PRO A 11 -25.94 -7.56 -1.17
N ARG A 12 -24.98 -7.04 -0.40
CA ARG A 12 -23.60 -6.82 -0.84
C ARG A 12 -22.73 -7.93 -0.25
N MET A 13 -22.11 -8.73 -1.10
CA MET A 13 -21.41 -9.96 -0.74
C MET A 13 -19.93 -9.79 -1.07
N ALA A 14 -19.04 -10.22 -0.18
CA ALA A 14 -17.61 -10.23 -0.43
C ALA A 14 -16.94 -11.55 -0.03
N LEU A 15 -16.05 -12.02 -0.90
CA LEU A 15 -15.09 -13.08 -0.63
C LEU A 15 -13.70 -12.47 -0.57
N VAL A 16 -13.00 -12.64 0.55
CA VAL A 16 -11.68 -12.06 0.78
C VAL A 16 -10.70 -13.20 1.08
N ILE A 17 -9.70 -13.38 0.24
CA ILE A 17 -8.71 -14.45 0.33
C ILE A 17 -7.32 -13.87 0.55
N GLY A 18 -6.64 -14.28 1.62
CA GLY A 18 -5.25 -13.95 1.90
C GLY A 18 -4.36 -15.19 1.90
N ASN A 19 -3.60 -15.42 0.85
CA ASN A 19 -2.67 -16.54 0.74
C ASN A 19 -1.24 -16.07 0.99
N GLY A 20 -0.63 -16.49 2.10
CA GLY A 20 0.75 -16.13 2.45
C GLY A 20 1.62 -17.29 2.93
N ALA A 21 1.02 -18.36 3.45
CA ALA A 21 1.71 -19.54 3.98
C ALA A 21 2.18 -20.52 2.87
N TYR A 22 2.75 -19.99 1.79
CA TYR A 22 3.38 -20.80 0.75
C TYR A 22 4.51 -21.64 1.33
N ARG A 23 4.57 -22.89 0.89
CA ARG A 23 5.63 -23.82 1.27
C ARG A 23 6.91 -23.52 0.48
N ASN A 24 8.00 -24.21 0.83
CA ASN A 24 9.27 -24.19 0.08
C ASN A 24 10.02 -22.84 0.07
N GLY A 25 9.64 -21.86 0.88
CA GLY A 25 10.39 -20.61 1.06
C GLY A 25 9.87 -19.42 0.25
N ASP A 26 8.69 -19.53 -0.35
CA ASP A 26 8.00 -18.43 -1.04
C ASP A 26 6.98 -17.70 -0.14
N ARG A 27 7.15 -17.80 1.19
CA ARG A 27 6.21 -17.26 2.17
C ARG A 27 6.09 -15.72 2.04
N LEU A 28 4.86 -15.22 2.05
CA LEU A 28 4.54 -13.81 2.16
C LEU A 28 4.11 -13.47 3.59
N GLN A 29 4.37 -12.24 4.04
CA GLN A 29 4.20 -11.85 5.44
C GLN A 29 2.79 -11.33 5.74
N THR A 30 2.22 -10.54 4.83
CA THR A 30 1.02 -9.72 5.07
C THR A 30 -0.31 -10.24 4.49
N PRO A 31 -0.40 -11.20 3.53
CA PRO A 31 -1.68 -11.49 2.87
C PRO A 31 -2.85 -11.84 3.81
N ALA A 32 -2.59 -12.55 4.90
CA ALA A 32 -3.61 -12.85 5.91
C ALA A 32 -4.05 -11.59 6.68
N ALA A 33 -3.12 -10.69 7.01
CA ALA A 33 -3.41 -9.43 7.67
C ALA A 33 -4.14 -8.45 6.72
N ASP A 34 -3.71 -8.38 5.46
CA ASP A 34 -4.32 -7.61 4.38
C ASP A 34 -5.78 -8.02 4.15
N ALA A 35 -6.04 -9.34 4.10
CA ALA A 35 -7.39 -9.87 4.02
C ALA A 35 -8.26 -9.40 5.19
N GLN A 36 -7.75 -9.43 6.43
CA GLN A 36 -8.51 -8.95 7.60
C GLN A 36 -8.76 -7.43 7.54
N LEU A 37 -7.78 -6.64 7.11
CA LEU A 37 -7.91 -5.19 6.97
C LEU A 37 -9.00 -4.79 5.97
N ILE A 38 -8.98 -5.41 4.78
CA ILE A 38 -9.97 -5.16 3.74
C ILE A 38 -11.34 -5.68 4.17
N ALA A 39 -11.41 -6.86 4.79
CA ALA A 39 -12.65 -7.40 5.31
C ALA A 39 -13.32 -6.46 6.31
N GLY A 40 -12.59 -5.94 7.30
CA GLY A 40 -13.11 -4.98 8.26
C GLY A 40 -13.60 -3.68 7.62
N SER A 41 -12.92 -3.23 6.56
CA SER A 41 -13.33 -2.05 5.79
C SER A 41 -14.63 -2.29 5.01
N LEU A 42 -14.77 -3.46 4.37
CA LEU A 42 -15.99 -3.84 3.65
C LEU A 42 -17.17 -4.10 4.59
N GLN A 43 -16.94 -4.70 5.76
CA GLN A 43 -17.97 -4.90 6.78
C GLN A 43 -18.56 -3.56 7.26
N ARG A 44 -17.72 -2.53 7.48
CA ARG A 44 -18.17 -1.17 7.81
C ARG A 44 -19.01 -0.52 6.71
N LEU A 45 -18.84 -0.97 5.46
CA LEU A 45 -19.61 -0.54 4.28
C LEU A 45 -20.87 -1.42 4.03
N GLY A 46 -21.20 -2.30 4.97
CA GLY A 46 -22.39 -3.13 4.94
C GLY A 46 -22.28 -4.38 4.06
N PHE A 47 -21.06 -4.82 3.71
CA PHE A 47 -20.86 -6.10 3.03
C PHE A 47 -20.99 -7.26 4.02
N MET A 48 -21.60 -8.34 3.57
CA MET A 48 -21.48 -9.66 4.16
C MET A 48 -20.19 -10.29 3.66
N VAL A 49 -19.19 -10.42 4.54
CA VAL A 49 -17.82 -10.79 4.15
C VAL A 49 -17.47 -12.19 4.64
N ARG A 50 -17.00 -13.05 3.71
CA ARG A 50 -16.31 -14.31 4.02
C ARG A 50 -14.81 -14.11 3.88
N VAL A 51 -14.07 -14.25 4.98
CA VAL A 51 -12.61 -14.15 5.00
C VAL A 51 -12.00 -15.54 5.05
N LEU A 52 -11.08 -15.81 4.14
CA LEU A 52 -10.37 -17.08 4.01
C LEU A 52 -8.87 -16.81 3.93
N THR A 53 -8.06 -17.70 4.49
CA THR A 53 -6.60 -17.61 4.42
C THR A 53 -5.98 -18.94 4.02
N ASP A 54 -4.85 -18.85 3.34
CA ASP A 54 -3.97 -19.97 3.01
C ASP A 54 -4.67 -21.17 2.37
N ARG A 55 -5.39 -20.89 1.28
CA ARG A 55 -6.23 -21.86 0.58
C ARG A 55 -5.43 -22.64 -0.46
N SER A 56 -5.62 -23.96 -0.46
CA SER A 56 -5.12 -24.84 -1.52
C SER A 56 -5.88 -24.61 -2.82
N ARG A 57 -5.38 -25.13 -3.93
CA ARG A 57 -6.04 -25.00 -5.24
C ARG A 57 -7.46 -25.54 -5.19
N ALA A 58 -7.63 -26.76 -4.68
CA ALA A 58 -8.93 -27.40 -4.58
C ALA A 58 -9.90 -26.61 -3.67
N GLN A 59 -9.38 -26.07 -2.57
CA GLN A 59 -10.15 -25.24 -1.66
C GLN A 59 -10.61 -23.95 -2.32
N MET A 60 -9.72 -23.21 -2.98
CA MET A 60 -10.08 -21.97 -3.68
C MET A 60 -11.18 -22.19 -4.73
N LEU A 61 -11.12 -23.28 -5.51
CA LEU A 61 -12.16 -23.61 -6.48
C LEU A 61 -13.52 -23.84 -5.79
N GLN A 62 -13.53 -24.62 -4.70
CA GLN A 62 -14.73 -24.86 -3.91
C GLN A 62 -15.28 -23.58 -3.27
N ASP A 63 -14.40 -22.72 -2.76
CA ASP A 63 -14.76 -21.46 -2.10
C ASP A 63 -15.38 -20.47 -3.09
N LEU A 64 -14.87 -20.43 -4.33
CA LEU A 64 -15.40 -19.61 -5.43
C LEU A 64 -16.79 -20.08 -5.88
N ASP A 65 -16.97 -21.40 -6.05
CA ASP A 65 -18.27 -21.97 -6.40
C ASP A 65 -19.31 -21.70 -5.31
N GLY A 66 -18.93 -21.91 -4.03
CA GLY A 66 -19.78 -21.60 -2.89
C GLY A 66 -20.15 -20.12 -2.81
N PHE A 67 -19.17 -19.23 -3.01
CA PHE A 67 -19.42 -17.79 -3.02
C PHE A 67 -20.32 -17.34 -4.18
N SER A 68 -20.18 -17.93 -5.38
CA SER A 68 -21.06 -17.65 -6.51
C SER A 68 -22.53 -17.97 -6.19
N ALA A 69 -22.78 -19.10 -5.52
CA ALA A 69 -24.12 -19.47 -5.06
C ALA A 69 -24.65 -18.49 -4.00
N ASP A 70 -23.83 -18.14 -3.00
CA ASP A 70 -24.21 -17.21 -1.94
C ASP A 70 -24.44 -15.78 -2.45
N ALA A 71 -23.72 -15.37 -3.49
CA ALA A 71 -23.80 -14.05 -4.11
C ALA A 71 -24.83 -13.98 -5.25
N SER A 72 -25.67 -15.00 -5.41
CA SER A 72 -26.65 -15.03 -6.49
C SER A 72 -27.65 -13.87 -6.37
N GLY A 73 -27.77 -13.06 -7.42
CA GLY A 73 -28.62 -11.86 -7.45
C GLY A 73 -28.16 -10.73 -6.52
N ALA A 74 -26.96 -10.81 -5.96
CA ALA A 74 -26.41 -9.78 -5.09
C ALA A 74 -26.31 -8.43 -5.82
N ARG A 75 -26.51 -7.34 -5.09
CA ARG A 75 -26.28 -5.99 -5.61
C ARG A 75 -24.82 -5.78 -5.98
N VAL A 76 -23.91 -6.31 -5.15
CA VAL A 76 -22.47 -6.33 -5.41
C VAL A 76 -21.92 -7.68 -5.00
N ALA A 77 -21.18 -8.33 -5.89
CA ALA A 77 -20.31 -9.45 -5.57
C ALA A 77 -18.85 -8.99 -5.70
N LEU A 78 -18.14 -8.92 -4.58
CA LEU A 78 -16.75 -8.49 -4.52
C LEU A 78 -15.82 -9.67 -4.20
N VAL A 79 -14.79 -9.87 -4.99
CA VAL A 79 -13.69 -10.78 -4.68
C VAL A 79 -12.42 -9.96 -4.44
N TYR A 80 -11.82 -10.14 -3.28
CA TYR A 80 -10.50 -9.61 -2.95
C TYR A 80 -9.52 -10.76 -2.79
N TYR A 81 -8.35 -10.66 -3.41
CA TYR A 81 -7.28 -11.63 -3.27
C TYR A 81 -5.96 -10.92 -2.95
N ALA A 82 -5.26 -11.36 -1.91
CA ALA A 82 -3.87 -11.01 -1.62
C ALA A 82 -3.00 -12.26 -1.62
N GLY A 83 -1.85 -12.21 -2.29
CA GLY A 83 -0.90 -13.31 -2.34
C GLY A 83 0.00 -13.27 -3.57
N HIS A 84 0.64 -14.40 -3.90
CA HIS A 84 1.36 -14.52 -5.16
C HIS A 84 0.40 -14.54 -6.34
N GLY A 85 0.86 -13.97 -7.45
CA GLY A 85 0.18 -13.94 -8.73
C GLY A 85 1.19 -13.68 -9.83
N PHE A 86 0.78 -13.92 -11.06
CA PHE A 86 1.63 -13.64 -12.22
C PHE A 86 0.76 -13.37 -13.45
N GLU A 87 1.39 -12.76 -14.44
CA GLU A 87 0.80 -12.55 -15.75
C GLU A 87 1.55 -13.38 -16.79
N THR A 88 0.83 -13.97 -17.75
CA THR A 88 1.44 -14.55 -18.94
C THR A 88 0.42 -14.68 -20.05
N ASP A 89 0.83 -14.44 -21.29
CA ASP A 89 -0.07 -14.45 -22.46
C ASP A 89 -1.31 -13.54 -22.26
N GLN A 90 -1.10 -12.39 -21.62
CA GLN A 90 -2.14 -11.42 -21.23
C GLN A 90 -3.23 -11.96 -20.29
N LYS A 91 -2.96 -13.06 -19.58
CA LYS A 91 -3.84 -13.64 -18.57
C LYS A 91 -3.21 -13.53 -17.19
N ASN A 92 -4.02 -13.12 -16.22
CA ASN A 92 -3.64 -13.04 -14.81
C ASN A 92 -4.00 -14.34 -14.08
N PHE A 93 -3.14 -14.76 -13.17
CA PHE A 93 -3.27 -16.02 -12.43
C PHE A 93 -3.06 -15.78 -10.93
N LEU A 94 -3.90 -16.41 -10.11
CA LEU A 94 -3.84 -16.39 -8.65
C LEU A 94 -3.18 -17.68 -8.15
N MET A 95 -2.31 -17.58 -7.14
CA MET A 95 -1.53 -18.71 -6.64
C MET A 95 -2.09 -19.31 -5.34
N PRO A 96 -2.46 -20.60 -5.34
CA PRO A 96 -2.81 -21.30 -4.12
C PRO A 96 -1.55 -21.64 -3.29
N VAL A 97 -1.70 -21.91 -1.99
CA VAL A 97 -0.54 -22.15 -1.09
C VAL A 97 0.12 -23.53 -1.26
N ASP A 98 -0.54 -24.48 -1.91
CA ASP A 98 -0.10 -25.86 -2.10
C ASP A 98 0.74 -26.09 -3.36
N LEU A 99 1.60 -25.11 -3.70
CA LEU A 99 2.52 -25.24 -4.84
C LEU A 99 3.46 -26.45 -4.67
N PRO A 100 3.69 -27.22 -5.75
CA PRO A 100 4.45 -28.48 -5.67
C PRO A 100 5.96 -28.26 -5.47
N ALA A 101 6.49 -27.07 -5.77
CA ALA A 101 7.89 -26.70 -5.56
C ALA A 101 8.00 -25.18 -5.36
N LYS A 102 9.23 -24.66 -5.26
CA LYS A 102 9.46 -23.21 -5.20
C LYS A 102 9.01 -22.53 -6.49
N LEU A 103 8.42 -21.34 -6.42
CA LEU A 103 8.00 -20.54 -7.58
C LEU A 103 9.11 -20.41 -8.63
N ALA A 104 10.32 -20.06 -8.19
CA ALA A 104 11.49 -19.89 -9.07
C ALA A 104 11.96 -21.19 -9.76
N SER A 105 11.50 -22.36 -9.30
CA SER A 105 11.86 -23.67 -9.85
C SER A 105 10.82 -24.26 -10.80
N LEU A 106 9.62 -23.67 -10.86
CA LEU A 106 8.53 -24.17 -11.69
C LEU A 106 8.62 -23.57 -13.10
N SER A 107 8.45 -24.41 -14.12
CA SER A 107 8.29 -23.95 -15.50
C SER A 107 6.97 -23.19 -15.68
N ALA A 108 6.86 -22.36 -16.71
CA ALA A 108 5.62 -21.64 -17.04
C ALA A 108 4.41 -22.58 -17.19
N VAL A 109 4.59 -23.78 -17.73
CA VAL A 109 3.52 -24.79 -17.86
C VAL A 109 3.07 -25.31 -16.50
N GLN A 110 4.02 -25.61 -15.60
CA GLN A 110 3.71 -26.06 -14.25
C GLN A 110 3.02 -24.96 -13.43
N LEU A 111 3.47 -23.71 -13.55
CA LEU A 111 2.84 -22.56 -12.90
C LEU A 111 1.40 -22.40 -13.38
N ARG A 112 1.14 -22.42 -14.70
CA ARG A 112 -0.22 -22.35 -15.26
C ARG A 112 -1.11 -23.50 -14.82
N GLY A 113 -0.57 -24.72 -14.72
CA GLY A 113 -1.32 -25.89 -14.27
C GLY A 113 -1.69 -25.84 -12.78
N ALA A 114 -0.83 -25.28 -11.95
CA ALA A 114 -1.04 -25.14 -10.51
C ALA A 114 -1.89 -23.93 -10.12
N ALA A 115 -1.89 -22.86 -10.92
CA ALA A 115 -2.59 -21.63 -10.61
C ALA A 115 -4.08 -21.65 -10.96
N ILE A 116 -4.78 -20.58 -10.56
CA ILE A 116 -6.19 -20.32 -10.92
C ILE A 116 -6.23 -19.10 -11.84
N PRO A 117 -6.70 -19.23 -13.10
CA PRO A 117 -6.86 -18.07 -13.98
C PRO A 117 -7.89 -17.08 -13.41
N LEU A 118 -7.61 -15.78 -13.47
CA LEU A 118 -8.54 -14.73 -13.05
C LEU A 118 -9.86 -14.79 -13.86
N GLU A 119 -9.76 -15.18 -15.13
CA GLU A 119 -10.91 -15.47 -16.00
C GLU A 119 -11.85 -16.54 -15.40
N TYR A 120 -11.30 -17.58 -14.75
CA TYR A 120 -12.11 -18.59 -14.08
C TYR A 120 -12.85 -18.01 -12.87
N VAL A 121 -12.19 -17.13 -12.09
CA VAL A 121 -12.83 -16.42 -10.97
C VAL A 121 -14.01 -15.60 -11.48
N MET A 122 -13.78 -14.73 -12.47
CA MET A 122 -14.82 -13.86 -13.03
C MET A 122 -16.00 -14.65 -13.60
N THR A 123 -15.73 -15.63 -14.47
CA THR A 123 -16.78 -16.45 -15.09
C THR A 123 -17.55 -17.30 -14.08
N THR A 124 -16.93 -17.67 -12.95
CA THR A 124 -17.62 -18.41 -11.88
C THR A 124 -18.57 -17.50 -11.12
N ILE A 125 -18.15 -16.29 -10.75
CA ILE A 125 -19.01 -15.34 -10.02
C ILE A 125 -20.12 -14.77 -10.92
N GLU A 126 -19.86 -14.60 -12.22
CA GLU A 126 -20.84 -14.14 -13.19
C GLU A 126 -22.08 -15.05 -13.28
N ARG A 127 -21.93 -16.38 -13.03
CA ARG A 127 -23.06 -17.33 -12.96
C ARG A 127 -24.07 -17.00 -11.87
N GLY A 128 -23.64 -16.30 -10.81
CA GLY A 128 -24.53 -15.80 -9.78
C GLY A 128 -25.39 -14.62 -10.25
N HIS A 129 -25.10 -14.03 -11.42
CA HIS A 129 -25.76 -12.84 -11.95
C HIS A 129 -25.84 -11.67 -10.97
N PRO A 130 -24.73 -11.25 -10.33
CA PRO A 130 -24.74 -10.04 -9.51
C PRO A 130 -24.98 -8.80 -10.37
N GLN A 131 -25.57 -7.75 -9.78
CA GLN A 131 -25.80 -6.49 -10.49
C GLN A 131 -24.49 -5.74 -10.80
N ALA A 132 -23.49 -5.89 -9.91
CA ALA A 132 -22.13 -5.44 -10.12
C ALA A 132 -21.13 -6.49 -9.60
N MET A 133 -20.13 -6.81 -10.41
CA MET A 133 -19.00 -7.67 -10.03
C MET A 133 -17.75 -6.80 -9.84
N VAL A 134 -17.05 -7.00 -8.73
CA VAL A 134 -15.80 -6.29 -8.44
C VAL A 134 -14.73 -7.32 -8.08
N VAL A 135 -13.60 -7.29 -8.76
CA VAL A 135 -12.46 -8.15 -8.45
C VAL A 135 -11.24 -7.28 -8.18
N MET A 136 -10.60 -7.47 -7.03
CA MET A 136 -9.42 -6.72 -6.59
C MET A 136 -8.29 -7.70 -6.29
N VAL A 137 -7.15 -7.52 -6.95
CA VAL A 137 -6.02 -8.43 -6.89
C VAL A 137 -4.78 -7.70 -6.39
N ASP A 138 -4.35 -8.05 -5.18
CA ASP A 138 -3.10 -7.62 -4.58
C ASP A 138 -2.02 -8.68 -4.75
N ALA A 139 -1.41 -8.67 -5.93
CA ALA A 139 -0.41 -9.64 -6.34
C ALA A 139 0.51 -9.05 -7.42
N CYS A 140 1.69 -9.65 -7.58
CA CYS A 140 2.57 -9.34 -8.71
C CYS A 140 1.92 -9.70 -10.06
N ARG A 141 2.40 -9.04 -11.11
CA ARG A 141 1.97 -9.24 -12.51
C ARG A 141 3.17 -9.46 -13.44
N ASP A 142 4.32 -9.87 -12.91
CA ASP A 142 5.50 -10.15 -13.69
C ASP A 142 5.42 -11.53 -14.39
N GLU A 143 6.05 -11.64 -15.57
CA GLU A 143 6.12 -12.92 -16.29
C GLU A 143 7.20 -13.83 -15.66
N PRO A 144 6.87 -15.05 -15.21
CA PRO A 144 7.87 -15.95 -14.63
C PRO A 144 8.87 -16.44 -15.69
N GLY A 145 10.17 -16.30 -15.41
CA GLY A 145 11.23 -16.96 -16.18
C GLY A 145 11.69 -16.28 -17.48
N ARG A 146 11.26 -15.05 -17.78
CA ARG A 146 11.80 -14.26 -18.91
C ARG A 146 12.71 -13.13 -18.42
N GLY A 147 13.94 -13.13 -18.92
CA GLY A 147 14.82 -11.96 -18.88
C GLY A 147 14.15 -10.79 -19.62
N VAL A 148 14.43 -9.57 -19.15
CA VAL A 148 13.81 -8.29 -19.55
C VAL A 148 13.97 -8.00 -21.04
N THR A 149 13.18 -8.63 -21.91
CA THR A 149 13.06 -8.26 -23.33
C THR A 149 11.70 -8.71 -23.87
N GLY A 150 10.69 -7.85 -23.71
CA GLY A 150 9.38 -8.00 -24.34
C GLY A 150 8.72 -6.63 -24.36
N THR A 151 8.25 -6.21 -25.54
CA THR A 151 7.55 -4.95 -25.76
C THR A 151 6.41 -4.77 -24.74
N ARG A 152 6.54 -3.76 -23.88
CA ARG A 152 5.55 -3.34 -22.88
C ARG A 152 4.30 -2.80 -23.57
N GLY A 153 3.45 -3.70 -24.03
CA GLY A 153 2.08 -3.41 -24.44
C GLY A 153 1.15 -3.77 -23.28
N LEU A 154 0.29 -2.84 -22.87
CA LEU A 154 -0.72 -3.04 -21.83
C LEU A 154 -1.50 -4.34 -22.12
N ALA A 155 -1.45 -5.32 -21.23
CA ALA A 155 -2.43 -6.40 -21.28
C ALA A 155 -3.81 -5.79 -21.05
N ALA A 156 -4.60 -5.74 -22.12
CA ALA A 156 -5.98 -5.29 -22.08
C ALA A 156 -6.81 -6.42 -21.47
N GLU A 157 -6.90 -6.43 -20.15
CA GLU A 157 -7.92 -7.22 -19.50
C GLU A 157 -9.28 -6.57 -19.77
N ASN A 158 -10.07 -7.18 -20.64
CA ASN A 158 -11.41 -6.71 -20.95
C ASN A 158 -12.31 -7.00 -19.75
N ALA A 159 -12.75 -5.95 -19.04
CA ALA A 159 -13.78 -6.08 -18.01
C ALA A 159 -15.16 -6.25 -18.70
N PRO A 160 -15.88 -7.37 -18.48
CA PRO A 160 -17.24 -7.53 -18.98
C PRO A 160 -18.17 -6.42 -18.46
N ARG A 161 -19.32 -6.23 -19.11
CA ARG A 161 -20.32 -5.25 -18.67
C ARG A 161 -20.73 -5.53 -17.22
N GLY A 162 -20.76 -4.50 -16.38
CA GLY A 162 -21.07 -4.64 -14.96
C GLY A 162 -19.90 -5.15 -14.10
N THR A 163 -18.70 -5.27 -14.67
CA THR A 163 -17.50 -5.73 -13.96
C THR A 163 -16.50 -4.60 -13.76
N LEU A 164 -15.84 -4.56 -12.60
CA LEU A 164 -14.62 -3.81 -12.38
C LEU A 164 -13.52 -4.76 -11.92
N VAL A 165 -12.33 -4.63 -12.51
CA VAL A 165 -11.13 -5.36 -12.08
C VAL A 165 -10.05 -4.35 -11.68
N ALA A 166 -9.50 -4.47 -10.48
CA ALA A 166 -8.42 -3.64 -9.97
C ALA A 166 -7.22 -4.50 -9.57
N PHE A 167 -6.03 -3.98 -9.85
CA PHE A 167 -4.74 -4.59 -9.57
C PHE A 167 -3.91 -3.67 -8.70
N SER A 168 -3.13 -4.25 -7.78
CA SER A 168 -2.22 -3.49 -6.94
C SER A 168 -1.05 -2.89 -7.71
N THR A 169 -0.75 -3.38 -8.92
CA THR A 169 0.32 -2.89 -9.78
C THR A 169 -0.06 -2.92 -11.26
N SER A 170 0.72 -2.23 -12.09
CA SER A 170 0.53 -2.14 -13.54
C SER A 170 0.88 -3.46 -14.24
N PRO A 171 0.45 -3.69 -15.50
CA PRO A 171 0.85 -4.89 -16.24
C PRO A 171 2.37 -5.08 -16.26
N GLY A 172 2.85 -6.30 -15.98
CA GLY A 172 4.29 -6.58 -15.84
C GLY A 172 4.95 -6.04 -14.56
N GLY A 173 4.20 -5.37 -13.69
CA GLY A 173 4.69 -4.74 -12.46
C GLY A 173 4.84 -5.72 -11.30
N LYS A 174 5.64 -5.32 -10.31
CA LYS A 174 5.73 -6.02 -9.02
C LYS A 174 4.81 -5.35 -8.00
N ALA A 175 4.25 -6.16 -7.11
CA ALA A 175 3.53 -5.70 -5.94
C ALA A 175 4.42 -5.91 -4.71
N MET A 176 4.49 -4.90 -3.84
CA MET A 176 5.23 -5.00 -2.59
C MET A 176 4.39 -5.73 -1.56
N ASP A 177 4.96 -6.77 -0.94
CA ASP A 177 4.33 -7.52 0.15
C ASP A 177 4.14 -6.63 1.39
N THR A 178 5.08 -5.73 1.66
CA THR A 178 5.15 -4.99 2.91
C THR A 178 5.49 -3.53 2.67
N MET A 179 4.89 -2.66 3.48
CA MET A 179 5.29 -1.26 3.65
C MET A 179 5.47 -0.95 5.13
N ARG A 180 6.58 -0.26 5.46
CA ARG A 180 6.74 0.35 6.79
C ARG A 180 6.00 1.67 6.76
N ASN A 181 4.93 1.77 7.53
CA ASN A 181 4.06 2.94 7.55
C ASN A 181 4.41 3.84 8.74
N ILE A 182 4.03 5.11 8.68
CA ILE A 182 4.31 6.08 9.73
C ILE A 182 3.95 5.51 11.10
N GLY A 183 4.96 5.33 11.96
CA GLY A 183 4.75 5.00 13.36
C GLY A 183 4.21 3.59 13.63
N LYS A 184 4.20 2.70 12.64
CA LYS A 184 3.87 1.28 12.82
C LYS A 184 4.98 0.38 12.28
N PRO A 185 5.26 -0.78 12.92
CA PRO A 185 6.03 -1.82 12.26
C PRO A 185 5.31 -2.25 10.98
N ILE A 186 6.06 -2.78 10.02
CA ILE A 186 5.56 -3.35 8.76
C ILE A 186 4.21 -4.06 8.99
N ASP A 187 3.12 -3.49 8.46
CA ASP A 187 1.74 -3.87 8.86
C ASP A 187 1.02 -4.57 7.69
N HIS A 188 1.10 -3.98 6.50
CA HIS A 188 0.30 -4.35 5.34
C HIS A 188 1.03 -4.06 4.03
N SER A 189 0.58 -4.65 2.93
CA SER A 189 0.99 -4.22 1.61
C SER A 189 0.52 -2.77 1.33
N PRO A 190 1.23 -1.99 0.50
CA PRO A 190 0.85 -0.61 0.18
C PRO A 190 -0.57 -0.52 -0.36
N PHE A 191 -0.94 -1.44 -1.25
CA PHE A 191 -2.24 -1.40 -1.90
C PHE A 191 -3.36 -1.69 -0.91
N SER A 192 -3.26 -2.77 -0.13
CA SER A 192 -4.23 -3.08 0.92
C SER A 192 -4.42 -1.94 1.91
N TYR A 193 -3.32 -1.35 2.37
CA TYR A 193 -3.35 -0.25 3.32
C TYR A 193 -4.10 0.97 2.77
N TYR A 194 -3.63 1.53 1.65
CA TYR A 194 -4.23 2.74 1.10
C TYR A 194 -5.63 2.51 0.53
N LEU A 195 -5.93 1.31 0.04
CA LEU A 195 -7.29 0.93 -0.34
C LEU A 195 -8.22 0.99 0.87
N SER A 196 -7.83 0.42 2.01
CA SER A 196 -8.64 0.43 3.22
C SER A 196 -8.93 1.84 3.75
N GLU A 197 -7.92 2.72 3.73
CA GLU A 197 -8.06 4.13 4.14
C GLU A 197 -9.00 4.88 3.21
N ASN A 198 -8.86 4.70 1.89
CA ASN A 198 -9.70 5.38 0.91
C ASN A 198 -11.14 4.84 0.89
N LEU A 199 -11.35 3.55 1.16
CA LEU A 199 -12.68 2.95 1.32
C LEU A 199 -13.50 3.60 2.43
N ALA A 200 -12.85 4.19 3.44
CA ALA A 200 -13.52 4.92 4.51
C ALA A 200 -14.04 6.30 4.09
N THR A 201 -13.75 6.78 2.87
CA THR A 201 -14.21 8.08 2.38
C THR A 201 -15.74 8.11 2.24
N PRO A 202 -16.47 8.94 3.00
CA PRO A 202 -17.92 9.02 2.90
C PRO A 202 -18.38 9.47 1.50
N GLY A 203 -19.42 8.82 0.97
CA GLY A 203 -20.03 9.17 -0.32
C GLY A 203 -19.14 8.96 -1.56
N ALA A 204 -17.93 8.43 -1.42
CA ALA A 204 -17.05 8.19 -2.56
C ALA A 204 -17.55 7.04 -3.44
N THR A 205 -17.38 7.20 -4.76
CA THR A 205 -17.56 6.09 -5.70
C THR A 205 -16.36 5.15 -5.63
N LEU A 206 -16.55 3.89 -6.04
CA LEU A 206 -15.43 2.94 -6.12
C LEU A 206 -14.30 3.45 -7.06
N ILE A 207 -14.63 4.18 -8.12
CA ILE A 207 -13.63 4.78 -9.01
C ILE A 207 -12.82 5.84 -8.28
N ASP A 208 -13.47 6.72 -7.50
CA ASP A 208 -12.76 7.73 -6.70
C ASP A 208 -11.82 7.08 -5.68
N VAL A 209 -12.28 6.01 -5.03
CA VAL A 209 -11.47 5.22 -4.09
C VAL A 209 -10.23 4.67 -4.80
N LEU A 210 -10.40 4.04 -5.97
CA LEU A 210 -9.29 3.44 -6.72
C LEU A 210 -8.30 4.49 -7.24
N GLN A 211 -8.78 5.64 -7.71
CA GLN A 211 -7.91 6.75 -8.14
C GLN A 211 -7.09 7.31 -6.99
N LYS A 212 -7.70 7.52 -5.81
CA LYS A 212 -6.97 7.95 -4.62
C LYS A 212 -5.95 6.91 -4.17
N THR A 213 -6.31 5.63 -4.21
CA THR A 213 -5.40 4.52 -3.90
C THR A 213 -4.22 4.48 -4.87
N GLN A 214 -4.48 4.68 -6.17
CA GLN A 214 -3.41 4.74 -7.17
C GLN A 214 -2.40 5.86 -6.87
N VAL A 215 -2.88 7.07 -6.54
CA VAL A 215 -2.01 8.18 -6.16
C VAL A 215 -1.22 7.86 -4.89
N ALA A 216 -1.89 7.35 -3.86
CA ALA A 216 -1.25 7.08 -2.57
C ALA A 216 -0.19 5.96 -2.65
N VAL A 217 -0.47 4.87 -3.38
CA VAL A 217 0.47 3.77 -3.58
C VAL A 217 1.65 4.20 -4.45
N ALA A 218 1.39 4.91 -5.56
CA ALA A 218 2.45 5.43 -6.43
C ALA A 218 3.39 6.35 -5.64
N ALA A 219 2.82 7.26 -4.84
CA ALA A 219 3.60 8.11 -3.96
C ALA A 219 4.40 7.24 -2.96
N ALA A 220 3.73 6.42 -2.17
CA ALA A 220 4.34 5.70 -1.05
C ALA A 220 5.41 4.68 -1.46
N THR A 221 5.35 4.19 -2.71
CA THR A 221 6.33 3.24 -3.27
C THR A 221 7.35 3.91 -4.19
N GLY A 222 7.33 5.24 -4.27
CA GLY A 222 8.22 6.00 -5.14
C GLY A 222 8.12 5.66 -6.61
N GLU A 223 6.89 5.47 -7.09
CA GLU A 223 6.54 5.05 -8.44
C GLU A 223 6.94 3.60 -8.78
N GLY A 224 7.48 2.84 -7.81
CA GLY A 224 7.80 1.41 -7.96
C GLY A 224 6.57 0.51 -8.11
N GLN A 225 5.42 0.95 -7.60
CA GLN A 225 4.14 0.27 -7.73
C GLN A 225 3.06 1.28 -8.13
N ARG A 226 2.34 0.99 -9.22
CA ARG A 226 1.23 1.82 -9.71
C ARG A 226 -0.02 0.96 -9.88
N PRO A 227 -1.00 1.07 -8.96
CA PRO A 227 -2.27 0.38 -9.10
C PRO A 227 -2.93 0.68 -10.44
N TRP A 228 -3.61 -0.32 -10.98
CA TRP A 228 -4.25 -0.27 -12.29
C TRP A 228 -5.66 -0.82 -12.19
N TYR A 229 -6.62 -0.25 -12.91
CA TYR A 229 -7.97 -0.82 -12.95
C TYR A 229 -8.59 -0.72 -14.35
N VAL A 230 -9.53 -1.62 -14.62
CA VAL A 230 -10.38 -1.62 -15.81
C VAL A 230 -11.83 -1.72 -15.35
N SER A 231 -12.72 -0.93 -15.95
CA SER A 231 -14.13 -0.85 -15.54
C SER A 231 -15.05 -0.96 -16.74
N GLY A 232 -15.93 -1.96 -16.69
CA GLY A 232 -17.14 -2.10 -17.51
C GLY A 232 -18.43 -1.78 -16.74
N LEU A 233 -18.33 -1.19 -15.54
CA LEU A 233 -19.48 -0.77 -14.74
C LEU A 233 -20.37 0.22 -15.50
N VAL A 234 -21.69 0.07 -15.35
CA VAL A 234 -22.67 1.02 -15.87
C VAL A 234 -23.20 1.84 -14.70
N GLY A 235 -22.88 3.13 -14.70
CA GLY A 235 -23.22 4.05 -13.60
C GLY A 235 -22.15 4.07 -12.50
N GLN A 236 -22.47 4.76 -11.40
CA GLN A 236 -21.56 4.91 -10.27
C GLN A 236 -21.88 3.88 -9.17
N LEU A 237 -20.86 3.13 -8.76
CA LEU A 237 -20.97 2.26 -7.59
C LEU A 237 -20.52 3.05 -6.34
N VAL A 238 -21.47 3.54 -5.56
CA VAL A 238 -21.21 4.20 -4.27
C VAL A 238 -21.15 3.14 -3.18
N LEU A 239 -20.01 3.07 -2.47
CA LEU A 239 -19.79 2.04 -1.46
C LEU A 239 -20.32 2.45 -0.08
N SER A 240 -20.37 3.76 0.23
CA SER A 240 -20.91 4.29 1.49
C SER A 240 -22.16 5.15 1.23
N GLU A 241 -23.34 4.65 1.61
CA GLU A 241 -24.63 5.33 1.38
C GLU A 241 -25.05 6.32 2.48
N THR A 242 -24.13 6.80 3.33
CA THR A 242 -24.44 7.85 4.33
C THR A 242 -23.84 9.20 3.93
N PRO A 243 -24.61 10.32 3.91
CA PRO A 243 -24.07 11.62 3.52
C PRO A 243 -23.15 12.18 4.62
N ALA A 244 -21.94 12.59 4.25
CA ALA A 244 -21.17 13.52 5.07
C ALA A 244 -21.82 14.90 4.99
N ALA A 245 -22.19 15.48 6.13
CA ALA A 245 -22.50 16.90 6.21
C ALA A 245 -21.24 17.70 5.83
N ALA A 246 -21.32 18.47 4.75
CA ALA A 246 -20.20 19.28 4.27
C ALA A 246 -19.92 20.44 5.24
N PRO A 247 -18.66 20.71 5.63
CA PRO A 247 -18.28 22.02 6.15
C PRO A 247 -18.30 23.03 5.00
N GLN A 248 -19.02 24.14 5.18
CA GLN A 248 -18.97 25.26 4.24
C GLN A 248 -17.61 25.98 4.32
N PRO A 249 -16.98 26.34 3.18
CA PRO A 249 -15.72 27.07 3.19
C PRO A 249 -15.90 28.52 3.67
N ASN A 250 -15.03 28.95 4.58
CA ASN A 250 -14.96 30.32 5.06
C ASN A 250 -14.10 31.18 4.09
N PRO A 251 -14.61 32.26 3.46
CA PRO A 251 -13.93 32.96 2.36
C PRO A 251 -12.80 33.94 2.77
N GLN A 252 -12.35 33.96 4.01
CA GLN A 252 -11.44 34.99 4.50
C GLN A 252 -10.11 34.40 4.95
N LEU A 253 -9.20 34.14 4.01
CA LEU A 253 -7.75 34.00 4.24
C LEU A 253 -7.01 34.05 2.90
N PHE A 254 -7.13 35.18 2.20
CA PHE A 254 -6.16 35.58 1.18
C PHE A 254 -5.63 36.96 1.54
N ALA A 255 -4.52 37.00 2.27
CA ALA A 255 -3.69 38.19 2.33
C ALA A 255 -2.26 37.82 2.72
N GLN A 256 -1.35 38.17 1.82
CA GLN A 256 0.10 38.36 1.99
C GLN A 256 1.01 37.15 1.78
N ALA A 257 1.25 36.86 0.50
CA ALA A 257 2.54 36.37 0.04
C ALA A 257 3.47 37.56 -0.24
N GLY A 258 4.70 37.50 0.29
CA GLY A 258 5.83 38.38 -0.05
C GLY A 258 7.09 37.52 -0.22
N GLY A 259 7.81 37.73 -1.33
CA GLY A 259 9.02 36.99 -1.77
C GLY A 259 10.22 37.05 -0.81
N THR A 260 11.41 36.52 -1.08
CA THR A 260 12.07 35.73 -2.14
C THR A 260 13.44 35.35 -1.56
N ARG A 261 14.05 34.21 -1.96
CA ARG A 261 15.44 34.11 -2.51
C ARG A 261 15.90 32.66 -2.63
N GLY A 262 16.57 32.39 -3.75
CA GLY A 262 16.84 31.07 -4.26
C GLY A 262 17.92 30.29 -3.52
N ALA A 263 17.78 28.97 -3.62
CA ALA A 263 18.85 28.01 -3.50
C ALA A 263 18.90 27.23 -4.81
N ALA A 264 20.11 27.03 -5.32
CA ALA A 264 20.40 26.36 -6.58
C ALA A 264 19.69 25.00 -6.69
N ALA A 265 19.17 24.70 -7.88
CA ALA A 265 18.58 23.40 -8.19
C ALA A 265 19.64 22.31 -8.00
N VAL A 266 19.55 21.58 -6.89
CA VAL A 266 20.27 20.32 -6.67
C VAL A 266 19.65 19.29 -7.61
N ASP A 267 20.47 18.51 -8.30
CA ASP A 267 20.02 17.40 -9.13
C ASP A 267 19.27 16.37 -8.27
N THR A 268 17.95 16.51 -8.24
CA THR A 268 17.08 15.73 -7.37
C THR A 268 17.03 14.25 -7.73
N ASN A 269 17.44 13.85 -8.94
CA ASN A 269 17.44 12.43 -9.34
C ASN A 269 18.61 11.67 -8.71
N ALA A 270 19.79 12.28 -8.63
CA ALA A 270 20.96 11.68 -7.99
C ALA A 270 20.79 11.59 -6.46
N SER A 271 20.18 12.62 -5.85
CA SER A 271 19.90 12.61 -4.40
C SER A 271 18.82 11.61 -4.00
N ARG A 272 17.84 11.33 -4.88
CA ARG A 272 16.81 10.28 -4.66
C ARG A 272 17.47 8.91 -4.46
N SER A 273 18.26 8.47 -5.44
CA SER A 273 18.95 7.17 -5.37
C SER A 273 19.97 7.08 -4.22
N LEU A 274 20.56 8.20 -3.79
CA LEU A 274 21.53 8.23 -2.70
C LEU A 274 20.90 7.82 -1.36
N TRP A 275 19.77 8.45 -1.00
CA TRP A 275 19.17 8.26 0.31
C TRP A 275 18.45 6.92 0.44
N ASP A 276 17.84 6.41 -0.62
CA ASP A 276 17.16 5.11 -0.61
C ASP A 276 18.16 3.97 -0.33
N ASN A 277 19.33 4.00 -1.00
CA ASN A 277 20.40 3.04 -0.76
C ASN A 277 20.96 3.15 0.67
N GLU A 278 21.09 4.37 1.17
CA GLU A 278 21.60 4.63 2.51
C GLU A 278 20.63 4.19 3.61
N GLU A 279 19.32 4.40 3.43
CA GLU A 279 18.28 3.93 4.34
C GLU A 279 18.25 2.39 4.39
N GLN A 280 18.38 1.73 3.25
CA GLN A 280 18.52 0.26 3.18
C GLN A 280 19.79 -0.21 3.92
N ASN A 281 20.92 0.49 3.76
CA ASN A 281 22.14 0.17 4.48
C ASN A 281 21.98 0.32 6.00
N VAL A 282 21.37 1.41 6.48
CA VAL A 282 21.08 1.62 7.90
C VAL A 282 20.21 0.49 8.45
N THR A 283 19.18 0.11 7.71
CA THR A 283 18.22 -0.93 8.10
C THR A 283 18.88 -2.31 8.16
N ASN A 284 19.61 -2.69 7.11
CA ASN A 284 20.33 -3.97 7.06
C ASN A 284 21.37 -4.06 8.18
N ASN A 285 22.15 -3.00 8.38
CA ASN A 285 23.18 -2.96 9.40
C ASN A 285 22.61 -3.09 10.81
N ALA A 286 21.42 -2.55 11.07
CA ALA A 286 20.74 -2.72 12.37
C ALA A 286 20.26 -4.16 12.54
N ALA A 287 19.64 -4.75 11.52
CA ALA A 287 19.07 -6.10 11.60
C ALA A 287 20.12 -7.21 11.75
N THR A 288 21.34 -6.99 11.24
CA THR A 288 22.44 -7.99 11.28
C THR A 288 23.48 -7.72 12.37
N LEU A 289 23.13 -6.98 13.43
CA LEU A 289 24.09 -6.60 14.48
C LEU A 289 24.62 -7.80 15.27
N ASP A 290 25.94 -7.82 15.42
CA ASP A 290 26.65 -8.63 16.40
C ASP A 290 27.42 -7.76 17.40
N ALA A 291 28.13 -8.40 18.33
CA ALA A 291 28.90 -7.70 19.37
C ALA A 291 29.98 -6.76 18.80
N SER A 292 30.66 -7.16 17.73
CA SER A 292 31.74 -6.39 17.13
C SER A 292 31.19 -5.19 16.35
N ALA A 293 30.16 -5.42 15.53
CA ALA A 293 29.46 -4.41 14.77
C ALA A 293 28.82 -3.37 15.71
N PHE A 294 28.15 -3.81 16.77
CA PHE A 294 27.57 -2.92 17.77
C PHE A 294 28.63 -2.04 18.45
N ALA A 295 29.75 -2.63 18.90
CA ALA A 295 30.85 -1.87 19.50
C ALA A 295 31.48 -0.88 18.51
N SER A 296 31.57 -1.25 17.22
CA SER A 296 32.05 -0.37 16.16
C SER A 296 31.10 0.83 15.95
N LEU A 297 29.80 0.58 15.87
CA LEU A 297 28.79 1.63 15.78
C LEU A 297 28.83 2.56 16.98
N GLN A 298 29.00 2.04 18.20
CA GLN A 298 29.14 2.88 19.40
C GLN A 298 30.33 3.83 19.30
N ARG A 299 31.48 3.36 18.81
CA ARG A 299 32.66 4.22 18.61
C ARG A 299 32.41 5.28 17.53
N ARG A 300 31.84 4.90 16.39
CA ARG A 300 31.48 5.82 15.30
C ARG A 300 30.48 6.88 15.77
N ALA A 301 29.44 6.46 16.48
CA ALA A 301 28.42 7.33 17.05
C ALA A 301 28.96 8.26 18.15
N ALA A 302 29.97 7.83 18.91
CA ALA A 302 30.70 8.71 19.83
C ALA A 302 31.49 9.79 19.07
N GLY A 303 32.02 9.46 17.88
CA GLY A 303 32.62 10.40 16.94
C GLY A 303 31.64 11.26 16.14
N GLY A 304 30.33 11.12 16.37
CA GLY A 304 29.30 11.94 15.72
C GLY A 304 28.76 11.39 14.41
N ASP A 305 29.21 10.23 13.93
CA ASP A 305 28.77 9.61 12.68
C ASP A 305 27.24 9.44 12.64
N ALA A 306 26.58 10.19 11.75
CA ALA A 306 25.12 10.24 11.66
C ALA A 306 24.49 8.93 11.21
N GLN A 307 25.13 8.18 10.32
CA GLN A 307 24.67 6.85 9.92
C GLN A 307 24.74 5.90 11.11
N ALA A 308 25.86 5.89 11.84
CA ALA A 308 26.02 5.02 13.01
C ALA A 308 25.07 5.38 14.15
N LEU A 309 24.83 6.68 14.38
CA LEU A 309 23.81 7.17 15.30
C LEU A 309 22.43 6.64 14.90
N THR A 310 22.06 6.76 13.63
CA THR A 310 20.76 6.31 13.12
C THR A 310 20.60 4.79 13.24
N THR A 311 21.62 4.01 12.88
CA THR A 311 21.62 2.55 13.01
C THR A 311 21.48 2.11 14.48
N LEU A 312 22.17 2.78 15.43
CA LEU A 312 21.97 2.52 16.86
C LEU A 312 20.57 2.89 17.33
N GLY A 313 20.02 4.00 16.81
CA GLY A 313 18.65 4.39 17.08
C GLY A 313 17.66 3.28 16.69
N LEU A 314 17.81 2.75 15.48
CA LEU A 314 16.98 1.67 14.95
C LEU A 314 17.14 0.36 15.73
N ALA A 315 18.38 0.03 16.13
CA ALA A 315 18.64 -1.13 16.98
C ALA A 315 17.90 -1.05 18.32
N TYR A 316 17.84 0.13 18.95
CA TYR A 316 17.07 0.35 20.18
C TYR A 316 15.56 0.45 19.95
N GLU A 317 15.10 0.90 18.79
CA GLU A 317 13.68 0.93 18.45
C GLU A 317 13.14 -0.49 18.26
N GLU A 318 13.82 -1.30 17.46
CA GLU A 318 13.35 -2.63 17.03
C GLU A 318 13.84 -3.77 17.92
N GLY A 319 14.84 -3.51 18.77
CA GLY A 319 15.40 -4.52 19.67
C GLY A 319 16.45 -5.44 19.01
N HIS A 320 17.14 -4.96 17.98
CA HIS A 320 18.21 -5.71 17.33
C HIS A 320 19.47 -5.70 18.20
N TYR A 321 19.93 -6.89 18.61
CA TYR A 321 21.08 -7.12 19.51
C TYR A 321 20.94 -6.52 20.94
N VAL A 322 20.14 -5.48 21.12
CA VAL A 322 19.87 -4.79 22.39
C VAL A 322 18.39 -4.86 22.76
N ARG A 323 18.08 -4.68 24.05
CA ARG A 323 16.67 -4.58 24.48
C ARG A 323 16.04 -3.28 23.96
N VAL A 324 14.80 -3.37 23.46
CA VAL A 324 13.98 -2.23 23.04
C VAL A 324 14.01 -1.11 24.07
N ASN A 325 14.33 0.10 23.63
CA ASN A 325 14.39 1.32 24.42
C ASN A 325 14.07 2.55 23.55
N PRO A 326 12.79 2.94 23.45
CA PRO A 326 12.35 4.05 22.61
C PRO A 326 13.01 5.38 22.99
N ALA A 327 13.29 5.61 24.28
CA ALA A 327 13.95 6.83 24.75
C ALA A 327 15.39 6.95 24.21
N ARG A 328 16.15 5.85 24.22
CA ARG A 328 17.49 5.82 23.61
C ARG A 328 17.42 5.98 22.10
N ALA A 329 16.46 5.32 21.44
CA ALA A 329 16.26 5.44 20.00
C ALA A 329 16.05 6.92 19.60
N MET A 330 15.11 7.60 20.27
CA MET A 330 14.84 9.02 20.04
C MET A 330 16.06 9.91 20.28
N GLN A 331 16.87 9.64 21.31
CA GLN A 331 18.10 10.41 21.56
C GLN A 331 19.10 10.28 20.41
N TYR A 332 19.27 9.07 19.87
CA TYR A 332 20.16 8.84 18.74
C TYR A 332 19.65 9.50 17.46
N TYR A 333 18.36 9.34 17.15
CA TYR A 333 17.74 10.00 16.00
C TYR A 333 17.83 11.52 16.13
N GLN A 334 17.55 12.09 17.29
CA GLN A 334 17.68 13.53 17.52
C GLN A 334 19.10 14.03 17.26
N ARG A 335 20.12 13.30 17.70
CA ARG A 335 21.53 13.66 17.46
C ARG A 335 21.91 13.60 15.98
N ALA A 336 21.42 12.62 15.22
CA ALA A 336 21.69 12.53 13.78
C ALA A 336 20.85 13.53 12.96
N ALA A 337 19.58 13.71 13.31
CA ALA A 337 18.68 14.68 12.68
C ALA A 337 19.19 16.12 12.86
N ASN A 338 19.73 16.45 14.04
CA ASN A 338 20.35 17.77 14.29
C ASN A 338 21.60 18.03 13.43
N GLN A 339 22.21 16.98 12.85
CA GLN A 339 23.30 17.11 11.88
C GLN A 339 22.80 17.22 10.44
N GLY A 340 21.48 17.28 10.23
CA GLY A 340 20.86 17.33 8.92
C GLY A 340 20.74 15.96 8.23
N TYR A 341 20.93 14.85 8.95
CA TYR A 341 20.81 13.51 8.35
C TYR A 341 19.33 13.16 8.09
N PRO A 342 18.90 13.06 6.81
CA PRO A 342 17.47 13.07 6.49
C PRO A 342 16.73 11.81 6.96
N ILE A 343 17.40 10.65 6.94
CA ILE A 343 16.82 9.37 7.41
C ILE A 343 16.49 9.47 8.91
N ALA A 344 17.40 10.00 9.73
CA ALA A 344 17.16 10.19 11.16
C ALA A 344 16.05 11.21 11.44
N ALA A 345 15.99 12.30 10.69
CA ALA A 345 14.92 13.28 10.80
C ALA A 345 13.56 12.66 10.44
N THR A 346 13.52 11.79 9.43
CA THR A 346 12.32 11.04 9.05
C THR A 346 11.86 10.12 10.17
N LEU A 347 12.75 9.24 10.66
CA LEU A 347 12.45 8.32 11.76
C LEU A 347 12.01 9.06 13.04
N LEU A 348 12.65 10.18 13.36
CA LEU A 348 12.26 11.02 14.49
C LEU A 348 10.86 11.63 14.29
N GLY A 349 10.55 12.09 13.07
CA GLY A 349 9.23 12.59 12.71
C GLY A 349 8.16 11.52 12.89
N GLU A 350 8.42 10.29 12.44
CA GLU A 350 7.52 9.15 12.60
C GLU A 350 7.28 8.80 14.08
N GLN A 351 8.32 8.81 14.93
CA GLN A 351 8.15 8.57 16.37
C GLN A 351 7.23 9.60 17.04
N TYR A 352 7.27 10.86 16.58
CA TYR A 352 6.33 11.88 17.05
C TYR A 352 4.92 11.69 16.48
N LEU A 353 4.73 11.01 15.35
CA LEU A 353 3.40 10.74 14.78
C LEU A 353 2.71 9.55 15.45
N SER A 354 3.43 8.47 15.74
CA SER A 354 2.86 7.34 16.50
C SER A 354 2.69 7.63 17.98
N GLY A 355 3.63 8.39 18.56
CA GLY A 355 3.84 8.34 20.00
C GLY A 355 4.38 6.97 20.44
N ASN A 356 5.08 6.94 21.56
CA ASN A 356 5.62 5.74 22.18
C ASN A 356 5.84 5.98 23.69
N ALA A 357 6.47 5.03 24.39
CA ALA A 357 6.77 5.17 25.82
C ALA A 357 7.67 6.38 26.17
N ALA A 358 8.34 6.99 25.19
CA ALA A 358 9.23 8.15 25.34
C ALA A 358 8.61 9.47 24.86
N THR A 359 7.56 9.46 24.02
CA THR A 359 6.89 10.68 23.56
C THR A 359 5.40 10.47 23.31
N ALA A 360 4.57 11.46 23.65
CA ALA A 360 3.20 11.51 23.14
C ALA A 360 3.19 11.86 21.64
N VAL A 361 2.05 11.63 20.99
CA VAL A 361 1.80 12.09 19.62
C VAL A 361 1.93 13.62 19.55
N ASP A 362 2.86 14.13 18.72
CA ASP A 362 3.09 15.55 18.45
C ASP A 362 3.25 15.77 16.95
N ARG A 363 2.11 15.98 16.28
CA ARG A 363 2.05 16.20 14.83
C ARG A 363 2.84 17.44 14.38
N ALA A 364 2.93 18.47 15.22
CA ALA A 364 3.63 19.70 14.86
C ALA A 364 5.16 19.51 14.87
N ARG A 365 5.70 18.74 15.83
CA ARG A 365 7.10 18.32 15.81
C ARG A 365 7.41 17.41 14.65
N ALA A 366 6.54 16.45 14.40
CA ALA A 366 6.69 15.55 13.27
C ALA A 366 6.78 16.30 11.94
N GLU A 367 5.83 17.21 11.68
CA GLU A 367 5.81 18.01 10.45
C GLU A 367 7.11 18.79 10.24
N ARG A 368 7.70 19.34 11.31
CA ARG A 368 8.97 20.07 11.21
C ARG A 368 10.13 19.16 10.79
N TRP A 369 10.25 17.98 11.40
CA TRP A 369 11.31 17.04 11.08
C TRP A 369 11.14 16.43 9.69
N LEU A 370 9.90 16.06 9.33
CA LEU A 370 9.57 15.55 8.01
C LEU A 370 9.81 16.61 6.92
N ARG A 371 9.46 17.88 7.16
CA ARG A 371 9.79 18.98 6.24
C ARG A 371 11.29 19.13 6.07
N SER A 372 12.07 19.10 7.15
CA SER A 372 13.52 19.19 7.06
C SER A 372 14.14 18.04 6.24
N ALA A 373 13.65 16.81 6.40
CA ALA A 373 14.13 15.66 5.63
C ALA A 373 13.67 15.72 4.17
N ALA A 374 12.43 16.16 3.93
CA ALA A 374 11.86 16.34 2.61
C ALA A 374 12.61 17.40 1.79
N ASP A 375 12.96 18.52 2.42
CA ASP A 375 13.76 19.61 1.83
C ASP A 375 15.18 19.13 1.48
N ALA A 376 15.71 18.14 2.20
CA ALA A 376 16.98 17.47 1.91
C ALA A 376 16.87 16.38 0.82
N GLY A 377 15.69 16.22 0.20
CA GLY A 377 15.44 15.28 -0.87
C GLY A 377 15.12 13.85 -0.42
N HIS A 378 14.82 13.63 0.86
CA HIS A 378 14.45 12.31 1.37
C HIS A 378 13.01 11.97 0.97
N GLN A 379 12.87 10.93 0.15
CA GLN A 379 11.60 10.60 -0.48
C GLN A 379 10.54 10.14 0.54
N ARG A 380 10.89 9.23 1.44
CA ARG A 380 9.98 8.79 2.52
C ARG A 380 9.46 9.96 3.34
N ALA A 381 10.31 10.95 3.65
CA ALA A 381 9.86 12.14 4.37
C ALA A 381 8.89 13.03 3.58
N GLN A 382 9.09 13.17 2.27
CA GLN A 382 8.16 13.89 1.41
C GLN A 382 6.77 13.25 1.43
N LEU A 383 6.74 11.91 1.44
CA LEU A 383 5.52 11.11 1.49
C LEU A 383 4.84 11.21 2.84
N ASP A 384 5.60 11.07 3.92
CA ASP A 384 5.07 11.17 5.28
C ASP A 384 4.52 12.57 5.57
N LEU A 385 5.24 13.61 5.12
CA LEU A 385 4.80 15.00 5.22
C LEU A 385 3.50 15.21 4.43
N PHE A 386 3.44 14.67 3.22
CA PHE A 386 2.26 14.74 2.38
C PHE A 386 1.05 14.06 3.03
N GLN A 387 1.21 12.84 3.54
CA GLN A 387 0.14 12.10 4.23
C GLN A 387 -0.35 12.85 5.46
N LEU A 388 0.56 13.42 6.25
CA LEU A 388 0.24 14.23 7.42
C LEU A 388 -0.59 15.47 7.05
N GLN A 389 -0.29 16.11 5.93
CA GLN A 389 -1.04 17.27 5.43
C GLN A 389 -2.40 16.88 4.85
N ALA A 390 -2.47 15.78 4.10
CA ALA A 390 -3.72 15.27 3.53
C ALA A 390 -4.74 14.87 4.62
N GLN A 391 -4.29 14.25 5.72
CA GLN A 391 -5.15 13.92 6.87
C GLN A 391 -5.77 15.14 7.55
N ARG A 392 -5.21 16.34 7.35
CA ARG A 392 -5.75 17.60 7.90
C ARG A 392 -6.81 18.24 7.00
N GLY A 393 -7.06 17.66 5.82
CA GLY A 393 -8.07 18.16 4.87
C GLY A 393 -7.66 19.44 4.15
N ASP A 394 -6.35 19.71 3.99
CA ASP A 394 -5.84 20.89 3.29
C ASP A 394 -5.95 20.72 1.76
N PRO A 395 -6.85 21.45 1.07
CA PRO A 395 -7.05 21.34 -0.38
C PRO A 395 -5.87 21.90 -1.18
N GLU A 396 -5.07 22.81 -0.61
CA GLU A 396 -3.87 23.34 -1.25
C GLU A 396 -2.74 22.32 -1.21
N ALA A 397 -2.58 21.57 -0.11
CA ALA A 397 -1.61 20.49 -0.03
C ALA A 397 -1.85 19.37 -1.07
N VAL A 398 -3.12 19.02 -1.32
CA VAL A 398 -3.50 18.06 -2.38
C VAL A 398 -3.24 18.63 -3.78
N ARG A 399 -3.44 19.93 -3.97
CA ARG A 399 -3.18 20.61 -5.25
C ARG A 399 -1.68 20.81 -5.51
N ASP A 400 -0.92 21.05 -4.45
CA ASP A 400 0.53 21.21 -4.50
C ASP A 400 1.23 19.86 -4.64
N LEU A 401 0.65 18.76 -4.16
CA LEU A 401 1.01 17.38 -4.56
C LEU A 401 0.88 17.21 -6.07
N ALA A 402 -0.28 17.52 -6.65
CA ALA A 402 -0.47 17.38 -8.09
C ALA A 402 0.54 18.23 -8.89
N LYS A 403 0.91 19.42 -8.39
CA LYS A 403 1.89 20.32 -9.02
C LYS A 403 3.35 19.93 -8.78
N SER A 404 3.70 19.37 -7.63
CA SER A 404 5.06 18.90 -7.33
C SER A 404 5.35 17.63 -8.12
N MET A 405 4.37 16.73 -8.20
CA MET A 405 4.39 15.59 -9.10
C MET A 405 4.48 16.04 -10.57
N ALA A 406 3.65 16.99 -11.03
CA ALA A 406 3.72 17.49 -12.40
C ALA A 406 5.08 18.12 -12.76
N ARG A 407 5.76 18.77 -11.81
CA ARG A 407 7.11 19.32 -12.00
C ARG A 407 8.21 18.26 -12.00
N MET A 408 7.96 17.09 -11.43
CA MET A 408 8.86 15.94 -11.44
C MET A 408 8.88 15.19 -12.79
N PHE A 409 7.88 15.42 -13.67
CA PHE A 409 7.65 14.64 -14.90
C PHE A 409 7.73 15.42 -16.21
N MET A 410 8.26 16.65 -16.22
CA MET A 410 8.65 17.26 -17.50
C MET A 410 10.03 16.73 -17.91
N PRO A 411 10.15 16.00 -19.04
CA PRO A 411 11.46 15.81 -19.65
C PRO A 411 11.96 17.21 -20.05
N HIS A 412 13.17 17.56 -19.61
CA HIS A 412 13.92 18.66 -20.22
C HIS A 412 14.50 18.22 -21.56
#